data_AF-A0A857FPT8-F1
#
_entry.id   AF-A0A857FPT8-F1
#
_cell.length_a   1.000
_cell.length_b   1.000
_cell.length_c   1.000
_cell.angle_alpha   90.00
_cell.angle_beta   90.00
_cell.angle_gamma   90.00
#
_symmetry.space_group_name_H-M   'P 1'
#
loop_
_entity.id
_entity.type
_entity.pdbx_description
1 polymer ?
#
loop_
_entity_poly.entity_id
_entity_poly.type
_entity_poly.pdbx_seq_one_letter_code
_entity_poly.pdbx_strand_id
1 'polypeptide(L)'
;MDIPRPDAIEILTPERQLASQDELRHVLACLDGLPPRTRRAFELSQLYGHKQREVAEILGVSSPRVHAMLRQAFQRITEQLGEE
;
A
#
# COMPACT_ATOMS: atom_id res chain seq x y z
N MET A 1 -16.72 4.79 37.92
CA MET A 1 -15.44 4.31 37.34
C MET A 1 -15.56 4.46 35.84
N ASP A 2 -15.01 5.53 35.28
CA ASP A 2 -14.75 5.60 33.85
C ASP A 2 -13.25 5.85 33.74
N ILE A 3 -12.52 4.74 33.71
CA ILE A 3 -11.08 4.76 33.46
C ILE A 3 -10.99 4.83 31.93
N PRO A 4 -10.51 5.93 31.33
CA PRO A 4 -10.27 5.93 29.90
C PRO A 4 -9.23 4.84 29.58
N ARG A 5 -9.50 4.02 28.56
CA ARG A 5 -8.51 3.04 28.08
C ARG A 5 -7.21 3.79 27.74
N PRO A 6 -6.05 3.35 28.27
CA PRO A 6 -4.78 4.05 28.10
C PRO A 6 -4.25 4.09 26.65
N ASP A 7 -4.87 3.36 25.71
CA ASP A 7 -4.44 3.33 24.30
C ASP A 7 -4.74 4.62 23.50
N ALA A 8 -5.63 5.50 23.97
CA ALA A 8 -5.99 6.69 23.19
C ALA A 8 -4.92 7.81 23.22
N ILE A 9 -4.06 7.83 24.24
CA ILE A 9 -2.98 8.83 24.36
C ILE A 9 -1.76 8.39 23.55
N GLU A 10 -1.58 7.09 23.33
CA GLU A 10 -0.45 6.53 22.56
C GLU A 10 -0.49 6.85 21.06
N ILE A 11 -1.65 7.28 20.54
CA ILE A 11 -1.88 7.64 19.14
C ILE A 11 -1.70 9.16 18.91
N LEU A 12 -1.69 9.97 19.98
CA LEU A 12 -1.82 11.43 19.90
C LEU A 12 -0.52 12.20 20.13
N THR A 13 0.62 11.53 20.35
CA THR A 13 1.87 12.28 20.43
C THR A 13 2.22 12.82 19.05
N PRO A 14 2.60 14.11 18.94
CA PRO A 14 2.90 14.73 17.67
C PRO A 14 4.05 14.00 16.97
N GLU A 15 5.00 13.39 17.70
CA GLU A 15 6.09 12.62 17.10
C GLU A 15 5.59 11.32 16.44
N ARG A 16 4.69 10.56 17.09
CA ARG A 16 4.09 9.37 16.46
C ARG A 16 3.16 9.73 15.32
N GLN A 17 2.38 10.81 15.45
CA GLN A 17 1.53 11.26 14.37
C GLN A 17 2.33 11.80 13.17
N LEU A 18 3.52 12.37 13.42
CA LEU A 18 4.48 12.73 12.37
C LEU A 18 5.07 11.48 11.72
N ALA A 19 5.51 10.51 12.51
CA ALA A 19 6.06 9.23 12.02
C ALA A 19 5.02 8.46 11.18
N SER A 20 3.77 8.36 11.65
CA SER A 20 2.68 7.73 10.91
C SER A 20 2.32 8.50 9.63
N GLN A 21 2.38 9.84 9.64
CA GLN A 21 2.19 10.63 8.41
C GLN A 21 3.37 10.49 7.45
N ASP A 22 4.59 10.34 7.96
CA ASP A 22 5.78 10.18 7.15
C ASP A 22 5.84 8.81 6.47
N GLU A 23 5.53 7.75 7.21
CA GLU A 23 5.32 6.40 6.67
C GLU A 23 4.24 6.39 5.58
N LEU A 24 3.09 7.03 5.84
CA LEU A 24 2.01 7.11 4.86
C LEU A 24 2.45 7.88 3.60
N ARG A 25 3.21 8.97 3.77
CA ARG A 25 3.76 9.76 2.67
C ARG A 25 4.80 8.96 1.87
N HIS A 26 5.63 8.17 2.54
CA HIS A 26 6.59 7.27 1.91
C HIS A 26 5.90 6.20 1.07
N VAL A 27 4.85 5.57 1.60
CA VAL A 27 4.03 4.60 0.88
C VAL A 27 3.38 5.24 -0.35
N LEU A 28 2.78 6.43 -0.19
CA LEU A 28 2.15 7.15 -1.30
C LEU A 28 3.16 7.57 -2.37
N ALA A 29 4.34 8.05 -1.99
CA ALA A 29 5.42 8.38 -2.92
C ALA A 29 5.94 7.15 -3.67
N CYS A 30 6.04 6.01 -3.00
CA CYS A 30 6.39 4.73 -3.63
C CYS A 30 5.32 4.32 -4.67
N LEU A 31 4.04 4.44 -4.32
CA LEU A 31 2.92 4.16 -5.22
C LEU A 31 2.86 5.13 -6.41
N ASP A 32 3.22 6.40 -6.23
CA ASP A 32 3.35 7.39 -7.31
C ASP A 32 4.53 7.06 -8.24
N GLY A 33 5.59 6.44 -7.74
CA GLY A 33 6.72 5.95 -8.52
C GLY A 33 6.44 4.68 -9.34
N LEU A 34 5.28 4.03 -9.14
CA LEU A 34 4.90 2.84 -9.90
C LEU A 34 4.42 3.22 -11.31
N PRO A 35 4.73 2.38 -12.33
CA PRO A 35 4.09 2.52 -13.62
C PRO A 35 2.56 2.55 -13.48
N PRO A 36 1.83 3.41 -14.23
CA PRO A 36 0.39 3.62 -14.05
C PRO A 36 -0.42 2.32 -14.10
N ARG A 37 0.00 1.40 -14.97
CA ARG A 37 -0.62 0.07 -15.09
C ARG A 37 -0.39 -0.80 -13.86
N THR A 38 0.81 -0.78 -13.30
CA THR A 38 1.20 -1.57 -12.12
C THR A 38 0.46 -1.08 -10.88
N ARG A 39 0.37 0.24 -10.70
CA ARG A 39 -0.46 0.86 -9.67
C ARG A 39 -1.91 0.43 -9.80
N ARG A 40 -2.48 0.47 -11.00
CA ARG A 40 -3.88 0.08 -11.22
C ARG A 40 -4.13 -1.39 -10.88
N ALA A 41 -3.20 -2.29 -11.22
CA ALA A 41 -3.30 -3.70 -10.83
C ALA A 41 -3.28 -3.89 -9.30
N PHE A 42 -2.42 -3.13 -8.61
CA PHE A 42 -2.34 -3.15 -7.15
C PHE A 42 -3.62 -2.60 -6.51
N GLU A 43 -4.14 -1.46 -6.97
CA GLU A 43 -5.40 -0.89 -6.49
C GLU A 43 -6.55 -1.88 -6.64
N LEU A 44 -6.72 -2.48 -7.83
CA LEU A 44 -7.78 -3.47 -8.09
C LEU A 44 -7.68 -4.67 -7.14
N SER A 45 -6.47 -5.15 -6.86
CA SER A 45 -6.24 -6.29 -5.97
C SER A 45 -6.43 -5.94 -4.49
N GLN A 46 -5.80 -4.87 -4.02
CA GLN A 46 -5.70 -4.55 -2.59
C GLN A 46 -6.80 -3.64 -2.08
N LEU A 47 -7.24 -2.67 -2.88
CA LEU A 47 -8.25 -1.69 -2.49
C LEU A 47 -9.66 -2.16 -2.85
N TYR A 48 -9.81 -2.78 -4.01
CA TYR A 48 -11.10 -3.27 -4.51
C TYR A 48 -11.31 -4.78 -4.28
N GLY A 49 -10.29 -5.50 -3.80
CA GLY A 49 -10.41 -6.92 -3.44
C GLY A 49 -10.57 -7.89 -4.63
N HIS A 50 -10.26 -7.45 -5.86
CA HIS A 50 -10.34 -8.31 -7.03
C HIS A 50 -9.27 -9.40 -7.02
N LYS A 51 -9.65 -10.59 -7.49
CA LYS A 51 -8.70 -11.70 -7.71
C LYS A 51 -7.83 -11.38 -8.92
N GLN A 52 -6.60 -11.92 -8.93
CA GLN A 52 -5.64 -11.69 -10.02
C GLN A 52 -6.19 -11.98 -11.44
N ARG A 53 -7.10 -12.95 -11.58
CA ARG A 53 -7.77 -13.23 -12.85
C ARG A 53 -8.72 -12.12 -13.28
N GLU A 54 -9.51 -11.59 -12.35
CA GLU A 54 -10.42 -10.47 -12.60
C GLU A 54 -9.63 -9.20 -12.92
N VAL A 55 -8.52 -8.95 -12.21
CA VAL A 55 -7.59 -7.86 -12.53
C VAL A 55 -7.02 -8.00 -13.94
N ALA A 56 -6.70 -9.23 -14.37
CA ALA A 56 -6.18 -9.52 -15.70
C ALA A 56 -7.21 -9.19 -16.79
N GLU A 57 -8.46 -9.58 -16.57
CA GLU A 57 -9.60 -9.26 -17.45
C GLU A 57 -9.85 -7.74 -17.52
N ILE A 58 -9.91 -7.05 -16.37
CA ILE A 58 -10.13 -5.60 -16.28
C ILE A 58 -9.03 -4.81 -16.99
N LEU A 59 -7.77 -5.24 -16.86
CA LEU A 59 -6.63 -4.57 -17.47
C LEU A 59 -6.33 -5.03 -18.91
N GLY A 60 -7.03 -6.05 -19.41
CA GLY A 60 -6.79 -6.62 -20.74
C GLY A 60 -5.40 -7.25 -20.88
N VAL A 61 -4.87 -7.83 -19.82
CA VAL A 61 -3.54 -8.48 -19.79
C VAL A 61 -3.65 -9.93 -19.34
N SER A 62 -2.56 -10.70 -19.47
CA SER A 62 -2.54 -12.08 -18.99
C SER A 62 -2.35 -12.15 -17.47
N SER A 63 -2.89 -13.19 -16.82
CA SER A 63 -2.71 -13.42 -15.38
C SER A 63 -1.23 -13.47 -14.93
N PRO A 64 -0.28 -14.05 -15.69
CA PRO A 64 1.15 -13.97 -15.36
C PRO A 64 1.69 -12.54 -15.39
N ARG A 65 1.17 -11.69 -16.29
CA ARG A 65 1.57 -10.28 -16.38
C ARG A 65 1.05 -9.49 -15.17
N VAL A 66 -0.18 -9.74 -14.72
CA VAL A 66 -0.69 -9.18 -13.45
C VAL A 66 0.18 -9.62 -12.27
N HIS A 67 0.53 -10.90 -12.18
CA HIS A 67 1.40 -11.41 -11.12
C HIS A 67 2.76 -10.70 -11.11
N ALA A 68 3.39 -10.51 -12.28
CA ALA A 68 4.64 -9.76 -12.39
C ALA A 68 4.49 -8.28 -11.96
N MET A 69 3.38 -7.64 -12.33
CA MET A 69 3.07 -6.26 -11.93
C MET A 69 2.90 -6.15 -10.42
N LEU A 70 2.10 -7.03 -9.80
CA LEU A 70 1.92 -7.06 -8.35
C LEU A 70 3.24 -7.31 -7.63
N ARG A 71 4.05 -8.26 -8.10
CA ARG A 71 5.38 -8.53 -7.53
C ARG A 71 6.28 -7.29 -7.60
N GLN A 72 6.30 -6.58 -8.73
CA GLN A 72 7.07 -5.35 -8.88
C GLN A 72 6.56 -4.24 -7.95
N ALA A 73 5.24 -4.13 -7.76
CA ALA A 73 4.65 -3.19 -6.81
C ALA A 73 5.09 -3.51 -5.38
N PHE A 74 4.95 -4.76 -4.94
CA PHE A 74 5.36 -5.19 -3.61
C PHE A 74 6.86 -5.02 -3.39
N GLN A 75 7.70 -5.41 -4.36
CA GLN A 75 9.15 -5.25 -4.25
C GLN A 75 9.54 -3.78 -4.03
N ARG A 76 8.96 -2.86 -4.80
CA ARG A 76 9.25 -1.42 -4.64
C ARG A 76 8.76 -0.88 -3.30
N ILE A 77 7.60 -1.32 -2.85
CA ILE A 77 7.07 -0.95 -1.53
C ILE A 77 8.01 -1.48 -0.44
N THR A 78 8.43 -2.73 -0.49
CA THR A 78 9.34 -3.32 0.50
C THR A 78 10.74 -2.70 0.45
N GLU A 79 11.29 -2.41 -0.72
CA GLU A 79 12.57 -1.70 -0.87
C GLU A 79 12.47 -0.32 -0.19
N GLN A 80 11.41 0.44 -0.45
CA GLN A 80 11.25 1.79 0.10
C GLN A 80 10.93 1.82 1.60
N LEU A 81 10.33 0.77 2.15
CA LEU A 81 10.08 0.63 3.60
C LEU A 81 11.25 -0.02 4.35
N GLY A 82 12.17 -0.69 3.65
CA GLY A 82 13.30 -1.41 4.23
C GLY A 82 14.61 -0.62 4.27
N GLU A 83 14.64 0.60 3.73
CA GLU A 83 15.76 1.52 3.84
C GLU A 83 15.54 2.45 5.05
N GLU A 84 16.02 1.99 6.22
CA GLU A 84 16.28 2.79 7.43
C GLU A 84 17.74 3.27 7.47
#